data_AF-A0A849YVS1-F1
#
_entry.id   AF-A0A849YVS1-F1
#
_cell.length_a   1.000
_cell.length_b   1.000
_cell.length_c   1.000
_cell.angle_alpha   90.00
_cell.angle_beta   90.00
_cell.angle_gamma   90.00
#
_symmetry.space_group_name_H-M   'P 1'
#
loop_
_entity.id
_entity.type
_entity.pdbx_description
1 polymer ?
#
loop_
_entity_poly.entity_id
_entity_poly.type
_entity_poly.pdbx_seq_one_letter_code
_entity_poly.pdbx_strand_id
1 'polypeptide(L)'
;MKRLTIARTEEHLLTLRDLADELGVRKADVRATISRLHAQGYVDALRMRPTLAGFAIGAALADVKLEPLRRQVPAAPISRAA
;
A
#
# COMPACT_ATOMS: atom_id res chain seq x y z
N MET A 1 -2.27 3.78 1.59
CA MET A 1 -3.35 4.54 2.27
C MET A 1 -4.15 5.42 1.33
N LYS A 2 -3.52 6.29 0.51
CA LYS A 2 -4.19 7.14 -0.49
C LYS A 2 -5.23 6.39 -1.34
N ARG A 3 -4.81 5.34 -2.04
CA ARG A 3 -5.71 4.62 -2.97
C ARG A 3 -6.92 3.95 -2.30
N LEU A 4 -6.74 3.33 -1.13
CA LEU A 4 -7.83 2.79 -0.31
C LEU A 4 -8.85 3.86 0.12
N THR A 5 -8.40 5.10 0.29
CA THR A 5 -9.24 6.23 0.69
C THR A 5 -10.08 6.71 -0.48
N ILE A 6 -9.45 6.86 -1.65
CA ILE A 6 -10.14 7.22 -2.90
C ILE A 6 -11.18 6.17 -3.28
N ALA A 7 -10.82 4.88 -3.24
CA ALA A 7 -11.78 3.81 -3.53
C ALA A 7 -12.96 3.81 -2.56
N ARG A 8 -12.73 4.16 -1.28
CA ARG A 8 -13.83 4.27 -0.31
C ARG A 8 -14.80 5.40 -0.67
N THR A 9 -14.32 6.54 -1.15
CA THR A 9 -15.18 7.64 -1.60
C THR A 9 -15.91 7.33 -2.90
N GLU A 10 -15.32 6.47 -3.75
CA GLU A 10 -15.92 5.97 -4.99
C GLU A 10 -16.91 4.80 -4.75
N GLU A 11 -17.15 4.42 -3.49
CA GLU A 11 -17.89 3.20 -3.09
C GLU A 11 -17.35 1.91 -3.73
N HIS A 12 -16.10 1.93 -4.18
CA HIS A 12 -15.43 0.83 -4.84
C HIS A 12 -14.70 -0.06 -3.83
N LEU A 13 -14.84 -1.38 -3.99
CA LEU A 13 -14.13 -2.36 -3.17
C LEU A 13 -12.85 -2.80 -3.88
N LEU A 14 -11.69 -2.39 -3.35
CA LEU A 14 -10.39 -2.84 -3.85
C LEU A 14 -9.95 -4.14 -3.17
N THR A 15 -9.47 -5.07 -3.97
CA THR A 15 -8.77 -6.25 -3.50
C THR A 15 -7.26 -6.00 -3.38
N LEU A 16 -6.55 -6.93 -2.73
CA LEU A 16 -5.08 -6.93 -2.71
C LEU A 16 -4.47 -7.06 -4.12
N ARG A 17 -5.20 -7.68 -5.06
CA ARG A 17 -4.74 -7.84 -6.45
C ARG A 17 -4.83 -6.50 -7.18
N ASP A 18 -5.96 -5.82 -7.07
CA ASP A 18 -6.16 -4.53 -7.74
C ASP A 18 -5.11 -3.50 -7.29
N LEU A 19 -4.82 -3.46 -5.98
CA LEU A 19 -3.75 -2.62 -5.45
C LEU A 19 -2.35 -3.04 -5.93
N ALA A 20 -2.09 -4.34 -6.11
CA ALA A 20 -0.80 -4.82 -6.59
C ALA A 20 -0.58 -4.46 -8.06
N ASP A 21 -1.62 -4.66 -8.88
CA ASP A 21 -1.62 -4.38 -10.31
C ASP A 21 -1.51 -2.87 -10.56
N GLU A 22 -2.26 -2.05 -9.82
CA GLU A 22 -2.22 -0.58 -9.92
C GLU A 22 -0.87 0.01 -9.49
N LEU A 23 -0.27 -0.53 -8.43
CA LEU A 23 1.02 -0.03 -7.90
C LEU A 23 2.24 -0.66 -8.60
N GLY A 24 2.04 -1.67 -9.45
CA GLY A 24 3.13 -2.39 -10.12
C GLY A 24 4.04 -3.16 -9.16
N VAL A 25 3.51 -3.66 -8.03
CA VAL A 25 4.26 -4.36 -6.99
C VAL A 25 3.73 -5.78 -6.77
N ARG A 26 4.48 -6.61 -6.04
CA ARG A 26 4.02 -7.97 -5.75
C ARG A 26 2.87 -7.93 -4.74
N LYS A 27 1.85 -8.76 -4.96
CA LYS A 27 0.72 -8.95 -4.03
C LYS A 27 1.16 -9.30 -2.60
N ALA A 28 2.27 -10.03 -2.43
CA ALA A 28 2.83 -10.35 -1.12
C ALA A 28 3.30 -9.09 -0.36
N ASP A 29 3.91 -8.13 -1.06
CA ASP A 29 4.40 -6.87 -0.47
C ASP A 29 3.21 -5.98 -0.07
N VAL A 30 2.15 -5.94 -0.89
CA VAL A 30 0.87 -5.27 -0.54
C VAL A 30 0.26 -5.90 0.69
N ARG A 31 0.15 -7.24 0.73
CA ARG A 31 -0.40 -7.96 1.89
C ARG A 31 0.36 -7.63 3.16
N ALA A 32 1.69 -7.71 3.14
CA ALA A 32 2.52 -7.41 4.31
C ALA A 32 2.29 -5.98 4.82
N THR A 33 2.17 -5.02 3.90
CA THR A 33 1.91 -3.62 4.22
C THR A 33 0.52 -3.43 4.84
N ILE A 34 -0.52 -4.04 4.25
CA ILE A 34 -1.89 -3.96 4.74
C ILE A 34 -2.02 -4.61 6.12
N SER A 35 -1.37 -5.75 6.36
CA SER A 35 -1.34 -6.39 7.68
C SER A 35 -0.72 -5.48 8.75
N ARG A 36 0.37 -4.76 8.42
CA ARG A 36 0.99 -3.80 9.34
C ARG A 36 0.07 -2.62 9.63
N LEU A 37 -0.57 -2.06 8.61
CA LEU A 37 -1.52 -0.96 8.77
C LEU A 37 -2.76 -1.37 9.57
N HIS A 38 -3.19 -2.63 9.44
CA HIS A 38 -4.26 -3.17 10.26
C HIS A 38 -3.87 -3.31 11.73
N ALA A 39 -2.69 -3.85 12.00
CA ALA A 39 -2.16 -3.92 13.37
C ALA A 39 -2.00 -2.54 14.02
N GLN A 40 -1.77 -1.49 13.22
CA GLN A 40 -1.70 -0.10 13.67
C GLN A 40 -3.07 0.59 13.79
N GLY A 41 -4.16 -0.06 13.39
CA GLY A 41 -5.51 0.50 13.47
C GLY A 41 -5.89 1.47 12.35
N TYR A 42 -5.13 1.53 11.24
CA TYR A 42 -5.41 2.41 10.11
C TYR A 42 -6.28 1.77 9.03
N VAL A 43 -6.29 0.44 8.94
CA VAL A 43 -7.05 -0.30 7.93
C VAL A 43 -7.78 -1.47 8.59
N ASP A 44 -9.02 -1.71 8.22
CA ASP A 44 -9.68 -3.00 8.42
C ASP A 44 -9.29 -3.90 7.25
N ALA A 45 -8.35 -4.83 7.47
CA ALA A 45 -7.83 -5.71 6.43
C ALA A 45 -8.86 -6.74 5.94
N LEU A 46 -9.83 -7.11 6.78
CA LEU A 46 -10.89 -8.05 6.40
C LEU A 46 -11.87 -7.40 5.42
N ARG A 47 -12.14 -6.11 5.64
CA ARG A 47 -13.06 -5.33 4.79
C ARG A 47 -12.35 -4.53 3.69
N MET A 48 -11.01 -4.56 3.65
CA MET A 48 -10.18 -3.74 2.77
C MET A 48 -10.59 -2.26 2.78
N ARG A 49 -10.83 -1.71 3.98
CA ARG A 49 -11.34 -0.34 4.16
C ARG A 49 -10.49 0.44 5.17
N PRO A 50 -10.23 1.73 4.95
CA PRO A 50 -9.58 2.54 5.97
C PRO A 50 -10.49 2.72 7.19
N THR A 51 -9.89 2.79 8.38
CA THR A 51 -10.58 3.31 9.58
C THR A 51 -10.68 4.83 9.49
N LEU A 52 -11.35 5.50 10.44
CA LEU A 52 -11.41 6.96 10.44
C LEU A 52 -10.02 7.61 10.48
N ALA A 53 -9.12 7.10 11.33
CA ALA A 53 -7.74 7.58 11.39
C ALA A 53 -6.99 7.34 10.08
N GLY A 54 -7.13 6.14 9.50
CA GLY A 54 -6.52 5.84 8.20
C GLY A 54 -7.08 6.67 7.06
N PHE A 55 -8.37 6.99 7.10
CA PHE A 55 -9.03 7.87 6.14
C PHE A 55 -8.48 9.29 6.23
N ALA A 56 -8.33 9.85 7.43
CA ALA A 56 -7.77 11.19 7.61
C ALA A 56 -6.35 11.31 7.02
N ILE A 57 -5.49 10.30 7.28
CA ILE A 57 -4.14 10.25 6.70
C ILE A 57 -4.20 10.12 5.17
N GLY A 58 -5.05 9.22 4.66
CA GLY A 58 -5.18 9.01 3.22
C GLY A 58 -5.72 10.24 2.49
N ALA A 59 -6.66 10.96 3.11
CA ALA A 59 -7.23 12.20 2.59
C ALA A 59 -6.20 13.34 2.57
N ALA A 60 -5.42 13.48 3.65
CA ALA A 60 -4.31 14.45 3.69
C ALA A 60 -3.25 14.20 2.60
N LEU A 61 -3.11 12.95 2.15
CA LEU A 61 -2.19 12.55 1.08
C LEU A 61 -2.85 12.50 -0.32
N ALA A 62 -4.14 12.79 -0.45
CA ALA A 62 -4.88 12.61 -1.70
C ALA A 62 -4.34 13.50 -2.85
N ASP A 63 -3.91 14.72 -2.55
CA ASP A 63 -3.39 15.64 -3.55
C ASP A 63 -1.87 15.52 -3.76
N VAL A 64 -1.20 14.70 -2.94
CA VAL A 64 0.25 14.46 -3.07
C VAL A 64 0.50 13.56 -4.28
N LYS A 65 1.28 14.06 -5.24
CA LYS A 65 1.87 13.23 -6.30
C LYS A 65 3.01 12.42 -5.69
N LEU A 66 2.84 11.10 -5.67
CA LEU A 66 3.87 10.19 -5.20
C LEU A 66 4.78 9.86 -6.38
N GLU A 67 6.09 10.07 -6.20
CA GLU A 67 7.08 9.61 -7.16
C GLU A 67 7.01 8.08 -7.31
N PRO A 68 7.26 7.54 -8.52
CA PRO A 68 7.30 6.11 -8.73
C PRO A 68 8.28 5.44 -7.74
N LEU A 69 7.86 4.30 -7.19
CA LEU A 69 8.75 3.49 -6.36
C LEU A 69 9.97 3.11 -7.20
N ARG A 70 11.16 3.61 -6.82
CA ARG A 70 12.39 3.20 -7.47
C ARG A 70 12.50 1.69 -7.32
N ARG A 71 12.55 0.97 -8.45
CA ARG A 71 12.78 -0.46 -8.47
C ARG A 71 14.04 -0.74 -7.65
N GLN A 72 13.93 -1.53 -6.59
CA GLN A 72 15.11 -1.99 -5.87
C GLN A 72 15.95 -2.78 -6.87
N VAL A 73 17.10 -2.22 -7.25
CA VAL A 73 18.13 -2.96 -7.97
C VAL A 73 18.48 -4.17 -7.11
N PRO A 74 18.45 -5.41 -7.64
CA PRO A 74 18.84 -6.57 -6.86
C PRO A 74 20.22 -6.33 -6.25
N ALA A 75 20.34 -6.56 -4.94
CA ALA A 75 21.58 -6.35 -4.21
C ALA A 75 22.73 -7.05 -4.96
N ALA A 76 23.76 -6.27 -5.31
CA ALA A 76 24.94 -6.80 -5.96
C ALA A 76 25.49 -7.97 -5.12
N PRO A 77 25.92 -9.08 -5.74
CA PRO A 77 26.47 -10.20 -4.99
C PRO A 77 27.66 -9.70 -4.19
N ILE A 78 27.59 -9.87 -2.86
CA ILE A 78 28.70 -9.59 -1.97
C ILE A 78 29.78 -10.62 -2.32
N SER A 79 30.74 -10.21 -3.15
CA SER A 79 31.93 -11.01 -3.41
C SER A 79 32.71 -11.09 -2.10
N ARG A 80 32.59 -12.21 -1.39
CA ARG A 80 33.52 -12.56 -0.32
C ARG A 80 34.84 -12.92 -1.00
N ALA A 81 35.80 -12.01 -0.94
CA ALA A 81 37.19 -12.32 -1.19
C ALA A 81 37.66 -13.35 -0.15
N ALA A 82 38.35 -14.37 -0.64
CA ALA A 82 38.88 -15.51 0.10
C ALA A 82 40.03 -15.12 1.03
#